data_AF-A0A2Z3HE79-F1
#
_entry.id   AF-A0A2Z3HE79-F1
#
_cell.length_a   1.000
_cell.length_b   1.000
_cell.length_c   1.000
_cell.angle_alpha   90.00
_cell.angle_beta   90.00
_cell.angle_gamma   90.00
#
_symmetry.space_group_name_H-M   'P 1'
#
loop_
_entity.id
_entity.type
_entity.pdbx_description
1 polymer ?
#
loop_
_entity_poly.entity_id
_entity_poly.type
_entity_poly.pdbx_seq_one_letter_code
_entity_poly.pdbx_strand_id
1 'polypeptide(L)'
;MADGHEQSAGFNYRAALPWTNIFRCFQVALDPRKLLVAALGIFVMSLSWWLLSNIFYYKAPLPNDPDYSNNAMAQDLAGQTKANGENYSQDDYSRIGKERFERDYKQWQQLDALAGPGGRLRTLPWYEYRGPNPFLLFTDLLGGSAADREHTSREFVSGSVPVLVEPLVKLLLPVAKLLSPGVSLQTRFYLFLVLLSNVAVWAFCGGVITRLAAVQLANKGPITLKQAVLFVANRYVSYLGAPLVPLLIIAVVVLGLIGYGLLALIPFIGDIVLLGFGLPAVIIGGAIMTVFLIGLVGYPMMYCTLSVEGDQSDTFDALSRSLNYVYQAPWHYLWNWLVAVAYGAAVTLFVLFFASVAVYVGKWAVGLTASAVWQDRKPEYLFVYAPESFGWKELLTKDSPYAVQGRWVPLDQDGKETADPAKRVREVYQYAPANPETYKAAKEEFWAYNRWGAGIVCFWLTLAFLMMLGFSYSFFWSSATMIYFLMRKKVDEAELEEVYEDEEPAPFVEAPKSAPAPGPAPADVPVTLGGPLNKPAAPAPAPANPVAPETLPYNPPAVVSPPPAPKIEEPKPAPKIEEPKPAPKIEEAKPAPTIEEPKKPATDDNTPLG
;
A
#
# COMPACT_ATOMS: atom_id res chain seq x y z
N MET A 1 42.84 40.18 17.66
CA MET A 1 41.98 39.42 18.56
C MET A 1 41.09 38.58 17.69
N ALA A 2 41.20 37.26 17.84
CA ALA A 2 40.53 36.27 17.03
C ALA A 2 39.19 35.94 17.68
N ASP A 3 38.09 36.18 16.97
CA ASP A 3 36.79 35.57 17.26
C ASP A 3 36.36 34.76 16.03
N GLY A 4 37.16 33.74 15.74
CA GLY A 4 36.70 32.59 14.99
C GLY A 4 36.16 31.58 15.98
N HIS A 5 34.90 31.71 16.38
CA HIS A 5 34.16 30.56 16.87
C HIS A 5 33.92 29.64 15.67
N GLU A 6 34.96 28.88 15.29
CA GLU A 6 34.73 27.63 14.57
C GLU A 6 33.90 26.76 15.52
N GLN A 7 32.59 26.76 15.30
CA GLN A 7 31.76 25.65 15.75
C GLN A 7 32.42 24.41 15.19
N SER A 8 33.01 23.60 16.08
CA SER A 8 33.53 22.29 15.73
C SER A 8 32.49 21.61 14.85
N ALA A 9 32.79 21.43 13.56
CA ALA A 9 31.90 20.75 12.63
C ALA A 9 31.77 19.32 13.14
N GLY A 10 30.77 19.08 14.00
CA GLY A 10 30.47 17.76 14.52
C GLY A 10 30.34 16.82 13.33
N PHE A 11 30.87 15.60 13.46
CA PHE A 11 30.85 14.61 12.39
C PHE A 11 29.43 14.50 11.83
N ASN A 12 29.22 15.04 10.62
CA ASN A 12 27.91 15.01 10.00
C ASN A 12 27.70 13.61 9.44
N TYR A 13 27.13 12.72 10.27
CA TYR A 13 26.82 11.33 9.93
C TYR A 13 26.07 11.21 8.60
N ARG A 14 25.28 12.22 8.22
CA ARG A 14 24.52 12.24 6.95
C ARG A 14 25.37 12.61 5.74
N ALA A 15 26.41 13.40 5.93
CA ALA A 15 27.40 13.65 4.88
C ALA A 15 28.32 12.44 4.70
N ALA A 16 28.71 11.78 5.79
CA ALA A 16 29.58 10.60 5.76
C ALA A 16 28.86 9.32 5.30
N LEU A 17 27.60 9.13 5.68
CA LEU A 17 26.76 7.98 5.35
C LEU A 17 25.44 8.46 4.73
N PRO A 18 25.42 8.80 3.42
CA PRO A 18 24.25 9.41 2.78
C PRO A 18 22.94 8.61 2.93
N TRP A 19 23.02 7.28 3.00
CA TRP A 19 21.87 6.40 3.19
C TRP A 19 21.10 6.65 4.50
N THR A 20 21.74 7.25 5.52
CA THR A 20 21.07 7.60 6.79
C THR A 20 19.98 8.67 6.62
N ASN A 21 19.95 9.40 5.50
CA ASN A 21 18.88 10.33 5.19
C ASN A 21 17.50 9.65 5.04
N ILE A 22 17.46 8.35 4.75
CA ILE A 22 16.22 7.55 4.70
C ILE A 22 15.46 7.60 6.04
N PHE A 23 16.15 7.77 7.17
CA PHE A 23 15.48 7.87 8.47
C PHE A 23 14.58 9.11 8.61
N ARG A 24 14.82 10.17 7.82
CA ARG A 24 13.94 11.35 7.77
C ARG A 24 12.56 11.01 7.19
N CYS A 25 12.48 9.96 6.36
CA CYS A 25 11.24 9.57 5.68
C CYS A 25 10.14 9.17 6.65
N PHE A 26 10.47 8.71 7.87
CA PHE A 26 9.46 8.41 8.89
C PHE A 26 8.62 9.64 9.25
N GLN A 27 9.27 10.75 9.60
CA GLN A 27 8.58 11.99 9.96
C GLN A 27 7.86 12.60 8.76
N VAL A 28 8.48 12.55 7.57
CA VAL A 28 7.88 13.05 6.33
C VAL A 28 6.62 12.26 5.97
N ALA A 29 6.63 10.94 6.18
CA ALA A 29 5.54 10.04 5.85
C ALA A 29 4.34 10.18 6.79
N LEU A 30 4.55 10.62 8.04
CA LEU A 30 3.50 10.87 9.03
C LEU A 30 2.70 12.16 8.78
N ASP A 31 3.07 12.97 7.78
CA ASP A 31 2.30 14.13 7.38
C ASP A 31 0.85 13.73 7.02
N PRO A 32 -0.17 14.26 7.74
CA PRO A 32 -1.57 13.89 7.53
C PRO A 32 -2.04 14.05 6.10
N ARG A 33 -1.48 15.02 5.35
CA ARG A 33 -1.84 15.27 3.95
C ARG A 33 -1.43 14.11 3.07
N LYS A 34 -0.22 13.56 3.27
CA LYS A 34 0.28 12.40 2.52
C LYS A 34 -0.47 11.14 2.90
N LEU A 35 -0.77 10.97 4.19
CA LEU A 35 -1.58 9.83 4.68
C LEU A 35 -2.97 9.81 4.07
N LEU A 36 -3.66 10.97 4.00
CA LEU A 36 -4.98 11.08 3.39
C LEU A 36 -4.95 10.77 1.88
N VAL A 37 -3.96 11.30 1.16
CA VAL A 37 -3.80 11.02 -0.29
C VAL A 37 -3.46 9.54 -0.52
N ALA A 38 -2.62 8.94 0.32
CA ALA A 38 -2.29 7.52 0.24
C ALA A 38 -3.53 6.64 0.53
N ALA A 39 -4.28 6.95 1.58
CA ALA A 39 -5.52 6.25 1.92
C ALA A 39 -6.56 6.35 0.79
N LEU A 40 -6.71 7.54 0.18
CA LEU A 40 -7.58 7.75 -0.97
C LEU A 40 -7.12 6.91 -2.17
N GLY A 41 -5.82 6.92 -2.49
CA GLY A 41 -5.25 6.11 -3.57
C GLY A 41 -5.49 4.61 -3.37
N ILE A 42 -5.25 4.10 -2.16
CA ILE A 42 -5.53 2.70 -1.81
C ILE A 42 -7.01 2.38 -1.99
N PHE A 43 -7.91 3.23 -1.50
CA PHE A 43 -9.34 3.03 -1.61
C PHE A 43 -9.80 2.99 -3.08
N VAL A 44 -9.43 3.99 -3.89
CA VAL A 44 -9.84 4.10 -5.30
C VAL A 44 -9.29 2.94 -6.12
N MET A 45 -8.02 2.57 -5.91
CA MET A 45 -7.40 1.42 -6.58
C MET A 45 -8.15 0.12 -6.22
N SER A 46 -8.36 -0.13 -4.92
CA SER A 46 -9.00 -1.36 -4.45
C SER A 46 -10.45 -1.47 -4.92
N LEU A 47 -11.19 -0.36 -4.93
CA LEU A 47 -12.55 -0.31 -5.45
C LEU A 47 -12.59 -0.58 -6.96
N SER A 48 -11.67 0.02 -7.72
CA SER A 48 -11.56 -0.20 -9.17
C SER A 48 -11.26 -1.66 -9.49
N TRP A 49 -10.33 -2.27 -8.78
CA TRP A 49 -9.97 -3.68 -8.98
C TRP A 49 -11.08 -4.63 -8.55
N TRP A 50 -11.77 -4.32 -7.46
CA TRP A 50 -12.95 -5.07 -7.04
C TRP A 50 -14.04 -5.02 -8.12
N LEU A 51 -14.35 -3.84 -8.66
CA LEU A 51 -15.32 -3.68 -9.75
C LEU A 51 -14.91 -4.50 -10.98
N LEU A 52 -13.67 -4.35 -11.45
CA LEU A 52 -13.14 -5.11 -12.59
C LEU A 52 -13.21 -6.62 -12.34
N SER A 53 -12.89 -7.07 -11.13
CA SER A 53 -12.94 -8.49 -10.78
C SER A 53 -14.36 -9.02 -10.84
N ASN A 54 -15.37 -8.26 -10.38
CA ASN A 54 -16.77 -8.68 -10.49
C ASN A 54 -17.28 -8.67 -11.95
N ILE A 55 -16.79 -7.77 -12.80
CA ILE A 55 -17.18 -7.70 -14.22
C ILE A 55 -16.61 -8.88 -15.01
N PHE A 56 -15.35 -9.24 -14.76
CA PHE A 56 -14.62 -10.22 -15.57
C PHE A 56 -14.66 -11.65 -15.03
N TYR A 57 -14.96 -11.84 -13.73
CA TYR A 57 -15.01 -13.18 -13.14
C TYR A 57 -16.19 -14.00 -13.68
N TYR A 58 -15.89 -15.20 -14.15
CA TYR A 58 -16.87 -16.17 -14.62
C TYR A 58 -16.79 -17.48 -13.83
N LYS A 59 -17.86 -18.27 -13.87
CA LYS A 59 -17.96 -19.54 -13.13
C LYS A 59 -16.98 -20.59 -13.68
N ALA A 60 -16.58 -21.51 -12.82
CA ALA A 60 -15.72 -22.62 -13.22
C ALA A 60 -16.37 -23.43 -14.36
N PRO A 61 -15.62 -23.80 -15.42
CA PRO A 61 -16.10 -24.77 -16.39
C PRO A 61 -16.28 -26.13 -15.71
N LEU A 62 -17.31 -26.89 -16.10
CA LEU A 62 -17.60 -28.22 -15.57
C LEU A 62 -17.32 -29.30 -16.62
N PRO A 63 -16.86 -30.50 -16.22
CA PRO A 63 -16.59 -31.59 -17.16
C PRO A 63 -17.79 -32.01 -18.02
N ASN A 64 -19.00 -31.79 -17.51
CA ASN A 64 -20.25 -32.15 -18.16
C ASN A 64 -20.87 -30.99 -18.97
N ASP A 65 -20.18 -29.85 -19.11
CA ASP A 65 -20.71 -28.74 -19.90
C ASP A 65 -20.88 -29.16 -21.38
N PRO A 66 -21.93 -28.69 -22.07
CA PRO A 66 -22.19 -29.04 -23.47
C PRO A 66 -20.99 -28.79 -24.40
N ASP A 67 -20.23 -27.75 -24.08
CA ASP A 67 -19.02 -27.28 -24.77
C ASP A 67 -17.86 -28.30 -24.77
N TYR A 68 -17.92 -29.33 -23.92
CA TYR A 68 -16.91 -30.40 -23.85
C TYR A 68 -17.47 -31.76 -24.29
N SER A 69 -18.73 -31.79 -24.72
CA SER A 69 -19.39 -33.03 -25.16
C SER A 69 -18.86 -33.51 -26.51
N ASN A 70 -18.96 -34.82 -26.76
CA ASN A 70 -18.58 -35.43 -28.04
C ASN A 70 -19.34 -34.81 -29.22
N ASN A 71 -20.59 -34.39 -29.01
CA ASN A 71 -21.40 -33.75 -30.04
C ASN A 71 -20.85 -32.37 -30.42
N ALA A 72 -20.43 -31.57 -29.44
CA ALA A 72 -19.80 -30.28 -29.70
C ALA A 72 -18.46 -30.46 -30.45
N MET A 73 -17.63 -31.41 -30.02
CA MET A 73 -16.36 -31.69 -30.71
C MET A 73 -16.57 -32.21 -32.13
N ALA A 74 -17.60 -33.03 -32.36
CA ALA A 74 -17.96 -33.52 -33.69
C ALA A 74 -18.45 -32.39 -34.61
N GLN A 75 -19.15 -31.39 -34.07
CA GLN A 75 -19.55 -30.19 -34.81
C GLN A 75 -18.35 -29.30 -35.17
N ASP A 76 -17.46 -29.03 -34.21
CA ASP A 76 -16.27 -28.19 -34.42
C ASP A 76 -15.28 -28.80 -35.43
N LEU A 77 -15.17 -30.14 -35.44
CA LEU A 77 -14.26 -30.90 -36.30
C LEU A 77 -14.95 -31.44 -37.57
N ALA A 78 -16.20 -31.02 -37.85
CA ALA A 78 -16.94 -31.46 -39.01
C ALA A 78 -16.18 -31.14 -40.31
N GLY A 79 -15.89 -32.15 -41.11
CA GLY A 79 -15.14 -32.00 -42.36
C GLY A 79 -13.61 -31.94 -42.21
N GLN A 80 -13.07 -32.11 -41.00
CA GLN A 80 -11.63 -32.23 -40.77
C GLN A 80 -11.21 -33.70 -40.64
N THR A 81 -10.05 -34.06 -41.18
CA THR A 81 -9.40 -35.36 -40.99
C THR A 81 -8.16 -35.21 -40.11
N LYS A 82 -7.74 -36.31 -39.49
CA LYS A 82 -6.47 -36.37 -38.75
C LYS A 82 -5.28 -36.19 -39.70
N ALA A 83 -4.10 -35.90 -39.14
CA ALA A 83 -2.86 -35.77 -39.92
C ALA A 83 -2.48 -37.02 -40.74
N ASN A 84 -2.97 -38.20 -40.33
CA ASN A 84 -2.80 -39.47 -41.05
C ASN A 84 -3.92 -39.76 -42.08
N GLY A 85 -4.87 -38.83 -42.28
CA GLY A 85 -5.98 -38.95 -43.23
C GLY A 85 -7.22 -39.68 -42.71
N GLU A 86 -7.21 -40.19 -41.47
CA GLU A 86 -8.35 -40.88 -40.87
C GLU A 86 -9.41 -39.90 -40.35
N ASN A 87 -10.67 -40.35 -40.33
CA ASN A 87 -11.75 -39.60 -39.67
C ASN A 87 -11.59 -39.67 -38.15
N TYR A 88 -12.07 -38.63 -37.46
CA TYR A 88 -12.13 -38.63 -36.00
C TYR A 88 -13.14 -39.68 -35.50
N SER A 89 -12.72 -40.50 -34.55
CA SER A 89 -13.57 -41.48 -33.87
C SER A 89 -14.26 -40.86 -32.64
N GLN A 90 -15.23 -41.58 -32.07
CA GLN A 90 -15.89 -41.17 -30.84
C GLN A 90 -14.92 -41.06 -29.64
N ASP A 91 -13.89 -41.91 -29.60
CA ASP A 91 -12.86 -41.85 -28.58
C ASP A 91 -11.97 -40.61 -28.77
N ASP A 92 -11.70 -40.21 -30.02
CA ASP A 92 -10.97 -38.97 -30.30
C ASP A 92 -11.74 -37.74 -29.83
N TYR A 93 -13.05 -37.68 -30.08
CA TYR A 93 -13.89 -36.57 -29.60
C TYR A 93 -13.89 -36.49 -28.07
N SER A 94 -13.97 -37.64 -27.40
CA SER A 94 -13.91 -37.70 -25.93
C SER A 94 -12.56 -37.21 -25.39
N ARG A 95 -11.46 -37.60 -26.04
CA ARG A 95 -10.11 -37.15 -25.69
C ARG A 95 -9.92 -35.66 -25.91
N ILE A 96 -10.32 -35.15 -27.08
CA ILE A 96 -10.19 -33.73 -27.43
C ILE A 96 -11.06 -32.85 -26.51
N GLY A 97 -12.29 -33.30 -26.21
CA GLY A 97 -13.17 -32.63 -25.26
C GLY A 97 -12.55 -32.53 -23.86
N LYS A 98 -11.92 -33.61 -23.38
CA LYS A 98 -11.19 -33.62 -22.11
C LYS A 98 -9.98 -32.69 -22.14
N GLU A 99 -9.17 -32.70 -23.19
CA GLU A 99 -8.02 -31.80 -23.36
C GLU A 99 -8.45 -30.31 -23.38
N ARG A 100 -9.57 -30.01 -24.05
CA ARG A 100 -10.19 -28.68 -24.08
C ARG A 100 -10.62 -28.24 -22.68
N PHE A 101 -11.33 -29.11 -21.95
CA PHE A 101 -11.73 -28.87 -20.57
C PHE A 101 -10.53 -28.59 -19.67
N GLU A 102 -9.50 -29.45 -19.71
CA GLU A 102 -8.30 -29.28 -18.87
C GLU A 102 -7.57 -27.96 -19.15
N ARG A 103 -7.50 -27.53 -20.41
CA ARG A 103 -6.94 -26.24 -20.80
C ARG A 103 -7.76 -25.08 -20.26
N ASP A 104 -9.07 -25.10 -20.47
CA ASP A 104 -9.97 -24.00 -20.08
C ASP A 104 -10.08 -23.90 -18.55
N TYR A 105 -10.08 -25.04 -17.86
CA TYR A 105 -10.04 -25.10 -16.40
C TYR A 105 -8.73 -24.53 -15.83
N LYS A 106 -7.57 -24.86 -16.41
CA LYS A 106 -6.28 -24.26 -16.02
C LYS A 106 -6.25 -22.74 -16.23
N GLN A 107 -6.83 -22.26 -17.33
CA GLN A 107 -6.96 -20.82 -17.60
C GLN A 107 -7.86 -20.15 -16.57
N TRP A 108 -9.00 -20.77 -16.25
CA TRP A 108 -9.91 -20.28 -15.23
C TRP A 108 -9.27 -20.25 -13.84
N GLN A 109 -8.49 -21.25 -13.45
CA GLN A 109 -7.78 -21.28 -12.15
C GLN A 109 -6.87 -20.05 -11.96
N GLN A 110 -6.23 -19.57 -13.03
CA GLN A 110 -5.42 -18.36 -12.97
C GLN A 110 -6.28 -17.11 -12.73
N LEU A 111 -7.43 -17.01 -13.40
CA LEU A 111 -8.38 -15.93 -13.16
C LEU A 111 -8.98 -16.01 -11.76
N ASP A 112 -9.33 -17.20 -11.29
CA ASP A 112 -9.92 -17.42 -9.96
C ASP A 112 -8.97 -17.02 -8.82
N ALA A 113 -7.68 -17.35 -8.94
CA ALA A 113 -6.66 -16.90 -7.98
C ALA A 113 -6.52 -15.37 -7.91
N LEU A 114 -6.90 -14.64 -8.96
CA LEU A 114 -6.77 -13.19 -9.07
C LEU A 114 -8.09 -12.47 -8.75
N ALA A 115 -9.17 -12.81 -9.44
CA ALA A 115 -10.47 -12.15 -9.44
C ALA A 115 -11.59 -12.98 -8.75
N GLY A 116 -11.32 -14.22 -8.36
CA GLY A 116 -12.27 -15.06 -7.64
C GLY A 116 -12.55 -14.59 -6.21
N PRO A 117 -13.52 -15.19 -5.50
CA PRO A 117 -13.78 -14.87 -4.09
C PRO A 117 -12.54 -15.14 -3.22
N GLY A 118 -11.99 -14.09 -2.59
CA GLY A 118 -10.70 -14.18 -1.88
C GLY A 118 -9.48 -14.14 -2.80
N GLY A 119 -9.67 -13.87 -4.09
CA GLY A 119 -8.60 -13.67 -5.07
C GLY A 119 -7.78 -12.42 -4.76
N ARG A 120 -6.51 -12.44 -5.18
CA ARG A 120 -5.51 -11.45 -4.79
C ARG A 120 -5.81 -10.00 -5.25
N LEU A 121 -6.50 -9.83 -6.37
CA LEU A 121 -6.86 -8.52 -6.93
C LEU A 121 -8.30 -8.10 -6.60
N ARG A 122 -9.13 -9.02 -6.11
CA ARG A 122 -10.51 -8.73 -5.68
C ARG A 122 -10.63 -8.37 -4.20
N THR A 123 -9.74 -8.92 -3.37
CA THR A 123 -9.82 -8.75 -1.92
C THR A 123 -9.51 -7.30 -1.53
N LEU A 124 -10.41 -6.69 -0.76
CA LEU A 124 -10.24 -5.33 -0.27
C LEU A 124 -9.16 -5.29 0.83
N PRO A 125 -8.41 -4.19 0.98
CA PRO A 125 -7.21 -4.15 1.81
C PRO A 125 -7.48 -4.40 3.30
N TRP A 126 -8.69 -4.08 3.79
CA TRP A 126 -9.12 -4.37 5.16
C TRP A 126 -9.55 -5.82 5.40
N TYR A 127 -9.69 -6.64 4.34
CA TYR A 127 -9.96 -8.08 4.43
C TYR A 127 -8.79 -8.96 3.98
N GLU A 128 -7.75 -8.37 3.41
CA GLU A 128 -6.58 -9.12 2.95
C GLU A 128 -5.64 -9.44 4.12
N TYR A 129 -5.23 -10.71 4.21
CA TYR A 129 -4.33 -11.19 5.24
C TYR A 129 -2.93 -10.60 5.10
N ARG A 130 -2.45 -9.93 6.15
CA ARG A 130 -1.11 -9.30 6.24
C ARG A 130 -0.27 -9.80 7.41
N GLY A 131 -0.65 -10.95 7.96
CA GLY A 131 -0.07 -11.49 9.18
C GLY A 131 -0.89 -11.15 10.44
N PRO A 132 -0.43 -11.66 11.60
CA PRO A 132 -1.09 -11.46 12.89
C PRO A 132 -0.96 -10.03 13.42
N ASN A 133 -1.79 -9.68 14.41
CA ASN A 133 -1.75 -8.35 15.03
C ASN A 133 -0.50 -8.17 15.91
N PRO A 134 0.31 -7.09 15.77
CA PRO A 134 1.51 -6.89 16.59
C PRO A 134 1.25 -6.75 18.08
N PHE A 135 0.07 -6.29 18.48
CA PHE A 135 -0.28 -6.23 19.89
C PHE A 135 -0.51 -7.62 20.47
N LEU A 136 -1.18 -8.51 19.74
CA LEU A 136 -1.32 -9.92 20.14
C LEU A 136 0.07 -10.58 20.19
N LEU A 137 0.90 -10.33 19.18
CA LEU A 137 2.28 -10.81 19.15
C LEU A 137 3.09 -10.34 20.37
N PHE A 138 2.93 -9.08 20.79
CA PHE A 138 3.63 -8.55 21.95
C PHE A 138 3.13 -9.16 23.26
N THR A 139 1.81 -9.34 23.44
CA THR A 139 1.27 -10.00 24.62
C THR A 139 1.72 -11.46 24.71
N ASP A 140 1.78 -12.14 23.57
CA ASP A 140 2.25 -13.53 23.47
C ASP A 140 3.77 -13.59 23.65
N LEU A 141 4.54 -12.58 23.22
CA LEU A 141 5.99 -12.50 23.43
C LEU A 141 6.37 -12.28 24.90
N LEU A 142 5.59 -11.48 25.63
CA LEU A 142 5.78 -11.27 27.06
C LEU A 142 5.41 -12.51 27.88
N GLY A 143 4.37 -13.25 27.49
CA GLY A 143 3.88 -14.42 28.21
C GLY A 143 4.39 -15.78 27.71
N GLY A 144 4.94 -15.85 26.50
CA GLY A 144 5.23 -17.09 25.76
C GLY A 144 6.66 -17.62 25.90
N SER A 145 6.84 -18.85 25.43
CA SER A 145 8.13 -19.56 25.44
C SER A 145 9.10 -18.97 24.40
N ALA A 146 10.39 -19.34 24.48
CA ALA A 146 11.39 -18.89 23.49
C ALA A 146 11.04 -19.31 22.05
N ALA A 147 10.41 -20.48 21.87
CA ALA A 147 9.94 -20.95 20.57
C ALA A 147 8.77 -20.11 20.04
N ASP A 148 7.85 -19.70 20.91
CA ASP A 148 6.74 -18.82 20.54
C ASP A 148 7.24 -17.46 20.09
N ARG A 149 8.29 -16.93 20.74
CA ARG A 149 8.93 -15.65 20.37
C ARG A 149 9.58 -15.69 18.99
N GLU A 150 10.29 -16.77 18.66
CA GLU A 150 10.91 -16.95 17.35
C GLU A 150 9.85 -17.02 16.24
N HIS A 151 8.84 -17.88 16.41
CA HIS A 151 7.74 -18.04 15.45
C HIS A 151 7.01 -16.72 15.19
N THR A 152 6.63 -16.03 16.26
CA THR A 152 5.97 -14.72 16.29
C THR A 152 6.76 -13.64 15.54
N SER A 153 8.07 -13.54 15.80
CA SER A 153 8.92 -12.56 15.12
C SER A 153 9.04 -12.82 13.61
N ARG A 154 9.14 -14.10 13.22
CA ARG A 154 9.23 -14.50 11.82
C ARG A 154 7.93 -14.20 11.07
N GLU A 155 6.78 -14.53 11.67
CA GLU A 155 5.47 -14.22 11.09
C GLU A 155 5.29 -12.71 10.90
N PHE A 156 5.68 -11.90 11.88
CA PHE A 156 5.59 -10.45 11.76
C PHE A 156 6.42 -9.89 10.60
N VAL A 157 7.70 -10.27 10.52
CA VAL A 157 8.60 -9.80 9.44
C VAL A 157 8.04 -10.24 8.08
N SER A 158 7.55 -11.47 7.99
CA SER A 158 6.93 -12.00 6.78
C SER A 158 5.64 -11.27 6.36
N GLY A 159 4.92 -10.67 7.32
CA GLY A 159 3.71 -9.89 7.08
C GLY A 159 3.98 -8.43 6.73
N SER A 160 4.91 -7.77 7.43
CA SER A 160 5.13 -6.32 7.31
C SER A 160 6.03 -5.90 6.16
N VAL A 161 7.03 -6.71 5.80
CA VAL A 161 7.92 -6.41 4.67
C VAL A 161 7.16 -6.33 3.34
N PRO A 162 6.26 -7.27 2.98
CA PRO A 162 5.47 -7.17 1.76
C PRO A 162 4.64 -5.89 1.66
N VAL A 163 4.12 -5.40 2.79
CA VAL A 163 3.25 -4.22 2.85
C VAL A 163 3.97 -2.94 2.42
N LEU A 164 5.27 -2.82 2.72
CA LEU A 164 6.08 -1.67 2.32
C LEU A 164 6.36 -1.64 0.82
N VAL A 165 6.53 -2.81 0.22
CA VAL A 165 6.79 -2.94 -1.21
C VAL A 165 5.51 -3.17 -2.02
N GLU A 166 4.34 -3.14 -1.39
CA GLU A 166 3.04 -3.30 -2.04
C GLU A 166 2.86 -2.39 -3.27
N PRO A 167 3.22 -1.10 -3.26
CA PRO A 167 3.03 -0.25 -4.44
C PRO A 167 3.78 -0.78 -5.67
N LEU A 168 4.99 -1.30 -5.46
CA LEU A 168 5.80 -1.91 -6.51
C LEU A 168 5.23 -3.28 -6.93
N VAL A 169 4.93 -4.16 -5.95
CA VAL A 169 4.41 -5.51 -6.23
C VAL A 169 3.06 -5.45 -6.94
N LYS A 170 2.18 -4.53 -6.57
CA LYS A 170 0.85 -4.33 -7.18
C LYS A 170 0.92 -3.79 -8.60
N LEU A 171 1.99 -3.07 -8.96
CA LEU A 171 2.28 -2.72 -10.35
C LEU A 171 2.85 -3.91 -11.14
N LEU A 172 3.85 -4.61 -10.58
CA LEU A 172 4.59 -5.65 -11.31
C LEU A 172 3.80 -6.96 -11.46
N LEU A 173 2.87 -7.26 -10.54
CA LEU A 173 2.12 -8.52 -10.59
C LEU A 173 1.26 -8.64 -11.86
N PRO A 174 0.44 -7.65 -12.26
CA PRO A 174 -0.27 -7.71 -13.54
C PRO A 174 0.67 -7.84 -14.74
N VAL A 175 1.82 -7.15 -14.73
CA VAL A 175 2.83 -7.24 -15.80
C VAL A 175 3.36 -8.66 -15.92
N ALA A 176 3.78 -9.26 -14.81
CA ALA A 176 4.27 -10.64 -14.80
C ALA A 176 3.18 -11.64 -15.24
N LYS A 177 1.93 -11.43 -14.83
CA LYS A 177 0.80 -12.28 -15.23
C LYS A 177 0.40 -12.10 -16.69
N LEU A 178 0.54 -10.91 -17.28
CA LEU A 178 0.32 -10.70 -18.72
C LEU A 178 1.30 -11.52 -19.58
N LEU A 179 2.52 -11.69 -19.11
CA LEU A 179 3.59 -12.44 -19.79
C LEU A 179 3.54 -13.96 -19.51
N SER A 180 2.69 -14.41 -18.58
CA SER A 180 2.60 -15.83 -18.21
C SER A 180 1.99 -16.66 -19.35
N PRO A 181 2.54 -17.87 -19.62
CA PRO A 181 1.86 -18.84 -20.45
C PRO A 181 0.59 -19.34 -19.76
N GLY A 182 -0.40 -19.78 -20.55
CA GLY A 182 -1.64 -20.37 -20.02
C GLY A 182 -2.67 -19.38 -19.47
N VAL A 183 -2.49 -18.07 -19.71
CA VAL A 183 -3.49 -17.04 -19.36
C VAL A 183 -4.43 -16.83 -20.54
N SER A 184 -5.74 -16.89 -20.33
CA SER A 184 -6.72 -16.63 -21.39
C SER A 184 -6.68 -15.17 -21.88
N LEU A 185 -7.13 -14.93 -23.12
CA LEU A 185 -7.17 -13.58 -23.69
C LEU A 185 -8.04 -12.62 -22.85
N GLN A 186 -9.18 -13.11 -22.34
CA GLN A 186 -10.05 -12.35 -21.45
C GLN A 186 -9.34 -11.98 -20.14
N THR A 187 -8.60 -12.92 -19.54
CA THR A 187 -7.83 -12.66 -18.31
C THR A 187 -6.70 -11.67 -18.56
N ARG A 188 -6.05 -11.72 -19.74
CA ARG A 188 -5.05 -10.71 -20.14
C ARG A 188 -5.69 -9.32 -20.28
N PHE A 189 -6.87 -9.22 -20.88
CA PHE A 189 -7.56 -7.94 -20.99
C PHE A 189 -7.98 -7.39 -19.61
N TYR A 190 -8.49 -8.24 -18.72
CA TYR A 190 -8.73 -7.88 -17.32
C TYR A 190 -7.46 -7.35 -16.63
N LEU A 191 -6.34 -8.07 -16.74
CA LEU A 191 -5.05 -7.66 -16.15
C LEU A 191 -4.53 -6.34 -16.74
N PHE A 192 -4.74 -6.10 -18.03
CA PHE A 192 -4.40 -4.83 -18.67
C PHE A 192 -5.21 -3.67 -18.07
N LEU A 193 -6.53 -3.84 -17.87
CA LEU A 193 -7.36 -2.82 -17.23
C LEU A 193 -6.98 -2.60 -15.75
N VAL A 194 -6.64 -3.67 -15.02
CA VAL A 194 -6.10 -3.57 -13.66
C VAL A 194 -4.81 -2.75 -13.66
N LEU A 195 -3.87 -3.06 -14.56
CA LEU A 195 -2.61 -2.35 -14.70
C LEU A 195 -2.83 -0.87 -15.03
N LEU A 196 -3.70 -0.57 -16.00
CA LEU A 196 -4.03 0.79 -16.40
C LEU A 196 -4.66 1.59 -15.24
N SER A 197 -5.62 0.98 -14.53
CA SER A 197 -6.25 1.62 -13.36
C SER A 197 -5.24 1.86 -12.23
N ASN A 198 -4.31 0.94 -12.00
CA ASN A 198 -3.25 1.09 -11.00
C ASN A 198 -2.33 2.27 -11.34
N VAL A 199 -1.87 2.31 -12.58
CA VAL A 199 -1.00 3.40 -13.08
C VAL A 199 -1.72 4.75 -13.04
N ALA A 200 -3.00 4.80 -13.42
CA ALA A 200 -3.79 6.03 -13.36
C ALA A 200 -3.93 6.57 -11.93
N VAL A 201 -4.27 5.71 -10.97
CA VAL A 201 -4.43 6.12 -9.57
C VAL A 201 -3.10 6.57 -8.95
N TRP A 202 -2.03 5.80 -9.17
CA TRP A 202 -0.73 6.11 -8.57
C TRP A 202 0.05 7.20 -9.29
N ALA A 203 -0.19 7.45 -10.58
CA ALA A 203 0.32 8.64 -11.26
C ALA A 203 -0.14 9.92 -10.56
N PHE A 204 -1.39 9.97 -10.12
CA PHE A 204 -1.92 11.10 -9.37
C PHE A 204 -1.52 11.05 -7.88
N CYS A 205 -1.91 10.00 -7.16
CA CYS A 205 -1.72 9.94 -5.70
C CYS A 205 -0.23 9.82 -5.33
N GLY A 206 0.51 8.96 -6.03
CA GLY A 206 1.96 8.83 -5.87
C GLY A 206 2.67 10.12 -6.24
N GLY A 207 2.31 10.75 -7.36
CA GLY A 207 2.85 12.05 -7.78
C GLY A 207 2.64 13.15 -6.73
N VAL A 208 1.46 13.23 -6.11
CA VAL A 208 1.18 14.24 -5.06
C VAL A 208 2.03 13.97 -3.81
N ILE A 209 2.17 12.70 -3.42
CA ILE A 209 3.00 12.32 -2.27
C ILE A 209 4.47 12.62 -2.55
N THR A 210 5.00 12.26 -3.73
CA THR A 210 6.39 12.52 -4.10
C THR A 210 6.68 14.01 -4.22
N ARG A 211 5.74 14.84 -4.69
CA ARG A 211 5.89 16.31 -4.71
C ARG A 211 5.94 16.90 -3.31
N LEU A 212 5.02 16.50 -2.42
CA LEU A 212 5.05 16.93 -1.02
C LEU A 212 6.32 16.46 -0.29
N ALA A 213 6.78 15.23 -0.57
CA ALA A 213 7.99 14.68 0.01
C ALA A 213 9.24 15.40 -0.51
N ALA A 214 9.33 15.67 -1.81
CA ALA A 214 10.48 16.32 -2.45
C ALA A 214 10.75 17.69 -1.82
N VAL A 215 9.74 18.55 -1.77
CA VAL A 215 9.87 19.90 -1.20
C VAL A 215 10.22 19.87 0.29
N GLN A 216 9.59 18.96 1.05
CA GLN A 216 9.86 18.83 2.49
C GLN A 216 11.26 18.28 2.78
N LEU A 217 11.74 17.32 1.98
CA LEU A 217 13.07 16.72 2.15
C LEU A 217 14.20 17.68 1.75
N ALA A 218 13.96 18.53 0.76
CA ALA A 218 14.85 19.59 0.30
C ALA A 218 14.84 20.85 1.18
N ASN A 219 14.04 20.89 2.25
CA ASN A 219 13.92 22.02 3.18
C ASN A 219 13.51 23.37 2.52
N LYS A 220 12.83 23.36 1.37
CA LYS A 220 12.42 24.55 0.60
C LYS A 220 11.16 25.27 1.14
N GLY A 221 10.81 25.05 2.41
CA GLY A 221 9.58 25.56 3.03
C GLY A 221 8.33 24.71 2.75
N PRO A 222 7.26 24.81 3.55
CA PRO A 222 6.09 23.96 3.41
C PRO A 222 5.20 24.40 2.24
N ILE A 223 5.00 23.53 1.25
CA ILE A 223 3.93 23.71 0.25
C ILE A 223 2.58 23.18 0.77
N THR A 224 1.48 23.75 0.28
CA THR A 224 0.12 23.32 0.59
C THR A 224 -0.26 22.06 -0.20
N LEU A 225 -1.25 21.29 0.30
CA LEU A 225 -1.79 20.15 -0.44
C LEU A 225 -2.38 20.58 -1.79
N LYS A 226 -3.02 21.75 -1.83
CA LYS A 226 -3.62 22.32 -3.05
C LYS A 226 -2.55 22.58 -4.11
N GLN A 227 -1.41 23.19 -3.74
CA GLN A 227 -0.29 23.42 -4.66
C GLN A 227 0.25 22.11 -5.22
N ALA A 228 0.48 21.10 -4.36
CA ALA A 228 0.95 19.78 -4.82
C ALA A 228 -0.06 19.09 -5.77
N VAL A 229 -1.36 19.18 -5.46
CA VAL A 229 -2.42 18.64 -6.33
C VAL A 229 -2.47 19.35 -7.67
N LEU A 230 -2.40 20.69 -7.69
CA LEU A 230 -2.42 21.46 -8.93
C LEU A 230 -1.20 21.16 -9.80
N PHE A 231 -0.01 21.09 -9.20
CA PHE A 231 1.23 20.72 -9.88
C PHE A 231 1.10 19.37 -10.60
N VAL A 232 0.62 18.35 -9.88
CA VAL A 232 0.47 17.00 -10.45
C VAL A 232 -0.68 16.93 -11.45
N ALA A 233 -1.79 17.64 -11.21
CA ALA A 233 -2.92 17.69 -12.13
C ALA A 233 -2.53 18.30 -13.48
N ASN A 234 -1.78 19.42 -13.47
CA ASN A 234 -1.29 20.07 -14.68
C ASN A 234 -0.30 19.20 -15.46
N ARG A 235 0.39 18.28 -14.77
CA ARG A 235 1.41 17.39 -15.34
C ARG A 235 0.98 15.93 -15.37
N TYR A 236 -0.31 15.64 -15.19
CA TYR A 236 -0.80 14.29 -14.98
C TYR A 236 -0.47 13.35 -16.14
N VAL A 237 -0.48 13.86 -17.38
CA VAL A 237 -0.10 13.08 -18.57
C VAL A 237 1.35 12.62 -18.50
N SER A 238 2.26 13.43 -17.96
CA SER A 238 3.67 13.05 -17.77
C SER A 238 3.81 11.96 -16.70
N TYR A 239 3.12 12.10 -15.58
CA TYR A 239 3.07 11.07 -14.52
C TYR A 239 2.44 9.77 -15.02
N LEU A 240 1.38 9.85 -15.83
CA LEU A 240 0.74 8.68 -16.40
C LEU A 240 1.64 8.01 -17.45
N GLY A 241 2.27 8.81 -18.30
CA GLY A 241 3.10 8.34 -19.40
C GLY A 241 4.36 7.63 -18.93
N ALA A 242 5.01 8.07 -17.86
CA ALA A 242 6.34 7.60 -17.48
C ALA A 242 6.43 6.06 -17.28
N PRO A 243 5.53 5.42 -16.51
CA PRO A 243 5.42 3.95 -16.46
C PRO A 243 4.79 3.30 -17.69
N LEU A 244 3.94 4.00 -18.45
CA LEU A 244 3.26 3.41 -19.60
C LEU A 244 4.15 3.31 -20.83
N VAL A 245 5.08 4.24 -21.04
CA VAL A 245 6.06 4.19 -22.14
C VAL A 245 6.88 2.89 -22.17
N PRO A 246 7.52 2.42 -21.09
CA PRO A 246 8.28 1.16 -21.12
C PRO A 246 7.37 -0.04 -21.36
N LEU A 247 6.15 -0.02 -20.80
CA LEU A 247 5.14 -1.04 -21.03
C LEU A 247 4.66 -1.05 -22.50
N LEU A 248 4.53 0.11 -23.12
CA LEU A 248 4.18 0.28 -24.52
C LEU A 248 5.30 -0.23 -25.43
N ILE A 249 6.56 0.06 -25.11
CA ILE A 249 7.72 -0.48 -25.84
C ILE A 249 7.71 -2.01 -25.79
N ILE A 250 7.50 -2.60 -24.61
CA ILE A 250 7.36 -4.05 -24.45
C ILE A 250 6.20 -4.57 -25.31
N ALA A 251 5.02 -3.92 -25.26
CA ALA A 251 3.86 -4.33 -26.04
C ALA A 251 4.12 -4.28 -27.55
N VAL A 252 4.78 -3.24 -28.05
CA VAL A 252 5.15 -3.12 -29.47
C VAL A 252 6.11 -4.22 -29.90
N VAL A 253 7.12 -4.53 -29.07
CA VAL A 253 8.06 -5.63 -29.36
C VAL A 253 7.32 -6.97 -29.35
N VAL A 254 6.41 -7.21 -28.39
CA VAL A 254 5.57 -8.41 -28.36
C VAL A 254 4.73 -8.53 -29.63
N LEU A 255 4.05 -7.46 -30.05
CA LEU A 255 3.26 -7.46 -31.29
C LEU A 255 4.12 -7.72 -32.53
N GLY A 256 5.33 -7.14 -32.58
CA GLY A 256 6.30 -7.41 -33.64
C GLY A 256 6.74 -8.88 -33.67
N LEU A 257 7.03 -9.47 -32.51
CA LEU A 257 7.38 -10.89 -32.39
C LEU A 257 6.20 -11.82 -32.68
N ILE A 258 4.97 -11.42 -32.38
CA ILE A 258 3.76 -12.14 -32.79
C ILE A 258 3.65 -12.12 -34.32
N GLY A 259 3.78 -10.95 -34.95
CA GLY A 259 3.78 -10.84 -36.42
C GLY A 259 4.89 -11.67 -37.07
N TYR A 260 6.08 -11.64 -36.48
CA TYR A 260 7.21 -12.49 -36.88
C TYR A 260 6.88 -13.99 -36.75
N GLY A 261 6.29 -14.39 -35.62
CA GLY A 261 5.87 -15.78 -35.36
C GLY A 261 4.78 -16.24 -36.32
N LEU A 262 3.86 -15.37 -36.74
CA LEU A 262 2.83 -15.68 -37.74
C LEU A 262 3.47 -15.97 -39.11
N LEU A 263 4.47 -15.19 -39.52
CA LEU A 263 5.24 -15.48 -40.75
C LEU A 263 6.04 -16.78 -40.62
N ALA A 264 6.49 -17.11 -39.41
CA ALA A 264 7.20 -18.36 -39.11
C ALA A 264 6.31 -19.61 -39.15
N LEU A 265 4.99 -19.49 -39.32
CA LEU A 265 4.11 -20.64 -39.51
C LEU A 265 4.23 -21.29 -40.90
N ILE A 266 4.89 -20.63 -41.86
CA ILE A 266 5.10 -21.19 -43.20
C ILE A 266 6.15 -22.31 -43.11
N PRO A 267 5.84 -23.57 -43.50
CA PRO A 267 6.79 -24.67 -43.43
C PRO A 267 8.08 -24.37 -44.20
N PHE A 268 9.22 -24.91 -43.75
CA PHE A 268 10.57 -24.70 -44.31
C PHE A 268 11.12 -23.26 -44.16
N ILE A 269 10.40 -22.24 -44.64
CA ILE A 269 10.82 -20.82 -44.50
C ILE A 269 10.80 -20.41 -43.02
N GLY A 270 9.74 -20.77 -42.31
CA GLY A 270 9.59 -20.51 -40.89
C GLY A 270 10.68 -21.18 -40.06
N ASP A 271 10.91 -22.47 -40.28
CA ASP A 271 11.85 -23.24 -39.45
C ASP A 271 13.32 -22.87 -39.70
N ILE A 272 13.74 -22.75 -40.97
CA ILE A 272 15.14 -22.56 -41.33
C ILE A 272 15.51 -21.07 -41.37
N VAL A 273 14.70 -20.26 -42.04
CA VAL A 273 15.04 -18.85 -42.30
C VAL A 273 14.67 -17.97 -41.12
N LEU A 274 13.42 -18.05 -40.65
CA LEU A 274 12.95 -17.21 -39.56
C LEU A 274 13.46 -17.74 -38.20
N LEU A 275 12.99 -18.90 -37.75
CA LEU A 275 13.36 -19.45 -36.44
C LEU A 275 14.82 -19.91 -36.35
N GLY A 276 15.44 -20.30 -37.47
CA GLY A 276 16.86 -20.65 -37.54
C GLY A 276 17.76 -19.43 -37.68
N PHE A 277 17.93 -18.92 -38.90
CA PHE A 277 18.84 -17.80 -39.18
C PHE A 277 18.39 -16.47 -38.57
N GLY A 278 17.08 -16.25 -38.41
CA GLY A 278 16.49 -15.06 -37.81
C GLY A 278 16.38 -15.09 -36.27
N LEU A 279 16.80 -16.18 -35.61
CA LEU A 279 16.84 -16.27 -34.15
C LEU A 279 17.52 -15.07 -33.45
N PRO A 280 18.64 -14.50 -33.95
CA PRO A 280 19.23 -13.31 -33.35
C PRO A 280 18.25 -12.13 -33.22
N ALA A 281 17.32 -11.95 -34.17
CA ALA A 281 16.29 -10.91 -34.07
C ALA A 281 15.30 -11.17 -32.93
N VAL A 282 14.91 -12.43 -32.72
CA VAL A 282 14.07 -12.85 -31.59
C VAL A 282 14.80 -12.62 -30.26
N ILE A 283 16.10 -12.94 -30.19
CA ILE A 283 16.93 -12.69 -29.01
C ILE A 283 17.05 -11.19 -28.74
N ILE A 284 17.25 -10.36 -29.77
CA ILE A 284 17.29 -8.90 -29.63
C ILE A 284 15.96 -8.38 -29.09
N GLY A 285 14.83 -8.85 -29.64
CA GLY A 285 13.50 -8.50 -29.12
C GLY A 285 13.33 -8.90 -27.65
N GLY A 286 13.74 -10.13 -27.30
CA GLY A 286 13.78 -10.61 -25.91
C GLY A 286 14.67 -9.78 -24.99
N ALA A 287 15.84 -9.37 -25.46
CA ALA A 287 16.77 -8.52 -24.72
C ALA A 287 16.19 -7.14 -24.46
N ILE A 288 15.56 -6.51 -25.47
CA ILE A 288 14.88 -5.21 -25.32
C ILE A 288 13.79 -5.32 -24.25
N MET A 289 12.91 -6.33 -24.34
CA MET A 289 11.87 -6.54 -23.33
C MET A 289 12.46 -6.76 -21.94
N THR A 290 13.54 -7.53 -21.82
CA THR A 290 14.22 -7.80 -20.54
C THR A 290 14.77 -6.52 -19.91
N VAL A 291 15.42 -5.66 -20.70
CA VAL A 291 15.92 -4.36 -20.22
C VAL A 291 14.77 -3.47 -19.72
N PHE A 292 13.64 -3.42 -20.41
CA PHE A 292 12.51 -2.62 -19.89
C PHE A 292 11.82 -3.27 -18.68
N LEU A 293 11.72 -4.60 -18.62
CA LEU A 293 11.12 -5.32 -17.49
C LEU A 293 11.94 -5.18 -16.21
N ILE A 294 13.26 -5.33 -16.28
CA ILE A 294 14.16 -5.09 -15.14
C ILE A 294 14.12 -3.61 -14.75
N GLY A 295 14.08 -2.73 -15.76
CA GLY A 295 14.00 -1.29 -15.60
C GLY A 295 12.76 -0.81 -14.84
N LEU A 296 11.62 -1.51 -14.97
CA LEU A 296 10.39 -1.19 -14.22
C LEU A 296 10.56 -1.28 -12.70
N VAL A 297 11.59 -1.95 -12.18
CA VAL A 297 11.93 -1.90 -10.74
C VAL A 297 12.29 -0.47 -10.30
N GLY A 298 12.74 0.38 -11.23
CA GLY A 298 13.00 1.81 -11.03
C GLY A 298 11.78 2.72 -11.16
N TYR A 299 10.59 2.19 -11.47
CA TYR A 299 9.36 2.97 -11.66
C TYR A 299 9.09 4.04 -10.58
N PRO A 300 9.25 3.76 -9.28
CA PRO A 300 8.96 4.77 -8.26
C PRO A 300 9.79 6.05 -8.44
N MET A 301 11.02 5.93 -8.96
CA MET A 301 11.87 7.07 -9.24
C MET A 301 11.36 7.91 -10.40
N MET A 302 10.60 7.37 -11.36
CA MET A 302 10.02 8.16 -12.46
C MET A 302 9.13 9.28 -11.94
N TYR A 303 8.32 9.01 -10.91
CA TYR A 303 7.47 10.03 -10.28
C TYR A 303 8.29 11.01 -9.46
N CYS A 304 9.35 10.52 -8.81
CA CYS A 304 10.26 11.37 -8.07
C CYS A 304 10.98 12.36 -9.01
N THR A 305 11.44 11.92 -10.18
CA THR A 305 12.04 12.79 -11.20
C THR A 305 11.07 13.90 -11.59
N LEU A 306 9.84 13.56 -11.97
CA LEU A 306 8.83 14.57 -12.35
C LEU A 306 8.50 15.54 -11.20
N SER A 307 8.48 15.05 -9.96
CA SER A 307 8.20 15.84 -8.76
C SER A 307 9.34 16.78 -8.37
N VAL A 308 10.58 16.37 -8.62
CA VAL A 308 11.78 17.10 -8.23
C VAL A 308 12.22 18.07 -9.33
N GLU A 309 12.30 17.61 -10.58
CA GLU A 309 12.85 18.38 -11.70
C GLU A 309 11.84 19.37 -12.30
N GLY A 310 10.55 19.22 -11.99
CA GLY A 310 9.56 20.19 -12.46
C GLY A 310 9.46 20.23 -13.98
N ASP A 311 9.19 21.42 -14.51
CA ASP A 311 8.97 21.66 -15.94
C ASP A 311 10.17 21.36 -16.84
N GLN A 312 11.36 21.16 -16.25
CA GLN A 312 12.56 20.78 -16.99
C GLN A 312 12.55 19.31 -17.43
N SER A 313 11.67 18.48 -16.85
CA SER A 313 11.61 17.04 -17.12
C SER A 313 10.26 16.63 -17.71
N ASP A 314 10.31 15.84 -18.78
CA ASP A 314 9.15 15.26 -19.43
C ASP A 314 9.06 13.73 -19.16
N THR A 315 8.09 13.08 -19.81
CA THR A 315 7.87 11.63 -19.68
C THR A 315 9.11 10.80 -20.03
N PHE A 316 9.83 11.17 -21.09
CA PHE A 316 10.97 10.40 -21.60
C PHE A 316 12.23 10.66 -20.77
N ASP A 317 12.44 11.89 -20.32
CA ASP A 317 13.52 12.25 -19.40
C ASP A 317 13.33 11.56 -18.04
N ALA A 318 12.12 11.53 -17.49
CA ALA A 318 11.84 10.80 -16.25
C ALA A 318 12.13 9.31 -16.34
N LEU A 319 11.75 8.68 -17.47
CA LEU A 319 12.09 7.29 -17.77
C LEU A 319 13.60 7.10 -17.93
N SER A 320 14.27 7.91 -18.75
CA SER A 320 15.68 7.72 -19.07
C SER A 320 16.56 7.88 -17.82
N ARG A 321 16.34 8.91 -17.00
CA ARG A 321 17.08 9.12 -15.74
C ARG A 321 16.85 8.00 -14.75
N SER A 322 15.61 7.59 -14.53
CA SER A 322 15.30 6.52 -13.56
C SER A 322 15.93 5.18 -13.96
N LEU A 323 15.86 4.80 -15.24
CA LEU A 323 16.53 3.61 -15.76
C LEU A 323 18.05 3.73 -15.65
N ASN A 324 18.60 4.88 -16.03
CA ASN A 324 20.03 5.14 -15.97
C ASN A 324 20.57 4.99 -14.55
N TYR A 325 19.89 5.54 -13.54
CA TYR A 325 20.30 5.40 -12.14
C TYR A 325 20.30 3.94 -11.67
N VAL A 326 19.26 3.16 -12.00
CA VAL A 326 19.20 1.74 -11.64
C VAL A 326 20.35 0.97 -12.29
N TYR A 327 20.69 1.25 -13.55
CA TYR A 327 21.72 0.51 -14.28
C TYR A 327 23.15 0.95 -13.98
N GLN A 328 23.39 2.23 -13.75
CA GLN A 328 24.73 2.73 -13.45
C GLN A 328 25.16 2.42 -12.02
N ALA A 329 24.23 2.44 -11.06
CA ALA A 329 24.53 2.22 -9.65
C ALA A 329 23.58 1.22 -8.96
N PRO A 330 23.45 -0.02 -9.49
CA PRO A 330 22.45 -1.00 -9.02
C PRO A 330 22.65 -1.37 -7.55
N TRP A 331 23.90 -1.51 -7.08
CA TRP A 331 24.17 -1.86 -5.69
C TRP A 331 23.84 -0.73 -4.72
N HIS A 332 24.03 0.52 -5.11
CA HIS A 332 23.60 1.66 -4.28
C HIS A 332 22.08 1.74 -4.23
N TYR A 333 21.40 1.54 -5.36
CA TYR A 333 19.94 1.50 -5.42
C TYR A 333 19.38 0.39 -4.51
N LEU A 334 19.91 -0.83 -4.63
CA LEU A 334 19.49 -1.98 -3.83
C LEU A 334 19.82 -1.80 -2.34
N TRP A 335 20.98 -1.26 -2.01
CA TRP A 335 21.34 -0.96 -0.61
C TRP A 335 20.39 0.05 0.02
N ASN A 336 20.06 1.13 -0.70
CA ASN A 336 19.14 2.13 -0.18
C ASN A 336 17.73 1.56 0.01
N TRP A 337 17.24 0.73 -0.92
CA TRP A 337 15.96 0.03 -0.73
C TRP A 337 16.00 -1.00 0.41
N LEU A 338 17.11 -1.72 0.58
CA LEU A 338 17.29 -2.64 1.70
C LEU A 338 17.14 -1.90 3.04
N VAL A 339 17.84 -0.77 3.19
CA VAL A 339 17.76 0.08 4.37
C VAL A 339 16.34 0.65 4.54
N ALA A 340 15.71 1.13 3.46
CA ALA A 340 14.36 1.67 3.50
C ALA A 340 13.33 0.63 3.91
N VAL A 341 13.42 -0.61 3.41
CA VAL A 341 12.50 -1.70 3.76
C VAL A 341 12.75 -2.17 5.20
N ALA A 342 14.00 -2.33 5.62
CA ALA A 342 14.33 -2.74 6.99
C ALA A 342 13.85 -1.70 8.02
N TYR A 343 14.16 -0.42 7.79
CA TYR A 343 13.69 0.66 8.65
C TYR A 343 12.17 0.83 8.58
N GLY A 344 11.61 0.78 7.36
CA GLY A 344 10.18 0.81 7.09
C GLY A 344 9.40 -0.26 7.85
N ALA A 345 9.96 -1.46 7.98
CA ALA A 345 9.32 -2.57 8.68
C ALA A 345 9.26 -2.29 10.18
N ALA A 346 10.33 -1.75 10.76
CA ALA A 346 10.36 -1.34 12.16
C ALA A 346 9.37 -0.20 12.47
N VAL A 347 9.30 0.83 11.61
CA VAL A 347 8.35 1.94 11.84
C VAL A 347 6.90 1.55 11.54
N THR A 348 6.66 0.66 10.57
CA THR A 348 5.31 0.13 10.31
C THR A 348 4.85 -0.74 11.47
N LEU A 349 5.73 -1.56 12.06
CA LEU A 349 5.45 -2.27 13.31
C LEU A 349 4.98 -1.30 14.37
N PHE A 350 5.73 -0.22 14.58
CA PHE A 350 5.41 0.77 15.61
C PHE A 350 4.05 1.44 15.37
N VAL A 351 3.76 1.88 14.13
CA VAL A 351 2.48 2.52 13.78
C VAL A 351 1.31 1.54 13.93
N LEU A 352 1.45 0.32 13.42
CA LEU A 352 0.44 -0.75 13.50
C LEU A 352 0.18 -1.16 14.96
N PHE A 353 1.23 -1.30 15.76
CA PHE A 353 1.15 -1.57 17.19
C PHE A 353 0.45 -0.43 17.93
N PHE A 354 0.89 0.80 17.74
CA PHE A 354 0.31 1.98 18.39
C PHE A 354 -1.19 2.12 18.09
N ALA A 355 -1.59 1.99 16.83
CA ALA A 355 -3.00 2.06 16.44
C ALA A 355 -3.82 0.89 17.01
N SER A 356 -3.27 -0.34 17.02
CA SER A 356 -3.94 -1.51 17.60
C SER A 356 -4.14 -1.33 19.11
N VAL A 357 -3.11 -0.85 19.82
CA VAL A 357 -3.18 -0.51 21.25
C VAL A 357 -4.19 0.61 21.50
N ALA A 358 -4.19 1.67 20.69
CA ALA A 358 -5.13 2.79 20.86
C ALA A 358 -6.58 2.33 20.76
N VAL A 359 -6.92 1.49 19.77
CA VAL A 359 -8.27 0.93 19.63
C VAL A 359 -8.58 -0.07 20.74
N TYR A 360 -7.63 -0.93 21.11
CA TYR A 360 -7.80 -1.91 22.18
C TYR A 360 -8.05 -1.23 23.55
N VAL A 361 -7.21 -0.27 23.93
CA VAL A 361 -7.34 0.49 25.19
C VAL A 361 -8.62 1.30 25.19
N GLY A 362 -9.01 1.89 24.05
CA GLY A 362 -10.29 2.56 23.89
C GLY A 362 -11.48 1.63 24.13
N LYS A 363 -11.47 0.43 23.50
CA LYS A 363 -12.47 -0.63 23.74
C LYS A 363 -12.52 -1.02 25.21
N TRP A 364 -11.37 -1.31 25.81
CA TRP A 364 -11.24 -1.72 27.21
C TRP A 364 -11.80 -0.66 28.16
N ALA A 365 -11.43 0.61 27.98
CA ALA A 365 -11.90 1.71 28.82
C ALA A 365 -13.43 1.87 28.76
N VAL A 366 -14.02 1.79 27.57
CA VAL A 366 -15.48 1.80 27.40
C VAL A 366 -16.11 0.58 28.09
N GLY A 367 -15.49 -0.59 27.97
CA GLY A 367 -15.94 -1.85 28.59
C GLY A 367 -15.92 -1.86 30.12
N LEU A 368 -15.18 -0.97 30.79
CA LEU A 368 -15.17 -0.88 32.26
C LEU A 368 -16.56 -0.54 32.82
N THR A 369 -17.28 0.36 32.16
CA THR A 369 -18.64 0.76 32.58
C THR A 369 -19.62 -0.39 32.48
N ALA A 370 -19.62 -1.11 31.35
CA ALA A 370 -20.41 -2.32 31.17
C ALA A 370 -20.01 -3.41 32.18
N SER A 371 -18.71 -3.58 32.45
CA SER A 371 -18.25 -4.56 33.44
C SER A 371 -18.70 -4.23 34.86
N ALA A 372 -18.81 -2.95 35.22
CA ALA A 372 -19.27 -2.56 36.55
C ALA A 372 -20.80 -2.61 36.69
N VAL A 373 -21.54 -2.23 35.64
CA VAL A 373 -22.98 -1.93 35.75
C VAL A 373 -23.86 -2.91 34.98
N TRP A 374 -23.44 -3.36 33.80
CA TRP A 374 -24.25 -4.19 32.91
C TRP A 374 -23.40 -5.07 31.99
N GLN A 375 -23.08 -6.27 32.46
CA GLN A 375 -22.14 -7.20 31.81
C GLN A 375 -22.54 -7.58 30.39
N ASP A 376 -23.84 -7.66 30.09
CA ASP A 376 -24.35 -8.01 28.75
C ASP A 376 -24.15 -6.89 27.71
N ARG A 377 -23.77 -5.68 28.15
CA ARG A 377 -23.57 -4.51 27.28
C ARG A 377 -22.10 -4.21 27.00
N LYS A 378 -21.20 -5.17 27.23
CA LYS A 378 -19.80 -5.00 26.83
C LYS A 378 -19.69 -4.80 25.32
N PRO A 379 -18.73 -3.98 24.85
CA PRO A 379 -18.76 -3.46 23.49
C PRO A 379 -18.28 -4.45 22.42
N GLU A 380 -17.90 -5.68 22.74
CA GLU A 380 -17.27 -6.64 21.81
C GLU A 380 -18.18 -6.98 20.62
N TYR A 381 -19.50 -6.98 20.83
CA TYR A 381 -20.48 -7.20 19.77
C TYR A 381 -20.44 -6.12 18.67
N LEU A 382 -19.91 -4.92 18.96
CA LEU A 382 -19.75 -3.85 17.96
C LEU A 382 -18.60 -4.13 16.98
N PHE A 383 -17.72 -5.07 17.30
CA PHE A 383 -16.53 -5.40 16.50
C PHE A 383 -16.70 -6.62 15.61
N VAL A 384 -17.91 -7.20 15.52
CA VAL A 384 -18.20 -8.36 14.66
C VAL A 384 -17.92 -8.13 13.17
N TYR A 385 -17.93 -6.86 12.74
CA TYR A 385 -17.59 -6.42 11.38
C TYR A 385 -16.25 -5.67 11.31
N ALA A 386 -15.42 -5.72 12.35
CA ALA A 386 -14.11 -5.07 12.35
C ALA A 386 -13.22 -5.59 11.20
N PRO A 387 -12.27 -4.78 10.70
CA PRO A 387 -11.28 -5.20 9.71
C PRO A 387 -10.60 -6.51 10.09
N GLU A 388 -10.37 -7.36 9.10
CA GLU A 388 -9.78 -8.70 9.27
C GLU A 388 -8.26 -8.69 9.02
N SER A 389 -7.79 -7.69 8.29
CA SER A 389 -6.37 -7.46 8.05
C SER A 389 -5.62 -7.16 9.36
N PHE A 390 -4.39 -7.67 9.46
CA PHE A 390 -3.58 -7.60 10.68
C PHE A 390 -4.28 -8.07 11.96
N GLY A 391 -5.19 -9.05 11.90
CA GLY A 391 -5.80 -9.65 13.09
C GLY A 391 -6.68 -8.70 13.92
N TRP A 392 -7.15 -7.58 13.36
CA TRP A 392 -7.93 -6.58 14.11
C TRP A 392 -9.23 -7.15 14.67
N LYS A 393 -9.98 -7.90 13.87
CA LYS A 393 -11.21 -8.56 14.31
C LYS A 393 -10.97 -9.58 15.43
N GLU A 394 -9.93 -10.38 15.31
CA GLU A 394 -9.52 -11.34 16.35
C GLU A 394 -9.15 -10.61 17.65
N LEU A 395 -8.31 -9.58 17.58
CA LEU A 395 -7.93 -8.76 18.73
C LEU A 395 -9.16 -8.14 19.44
N LEU A 396 -10.09 -7.59 18.67
CA LEU A 396 -11.19 -6.80 19.23
C LEU A 396 -12.34 -7.68 19.74
N THR A 397 -12.43 -8.93 19.29
CA THR A 397 -13.43 -9.90 19.76
C THR A 397 -12.86 -10.94 20.74
N LYS A 398 -11.55 -10.94 21.00
CA LYS A 398 -10.88 -11.83 21.96
C LYS A 398 -11.59 -11.85 23.31
N ASP A 399 -11.67 -13.03 23.92
CA ASP A 399 -12.27 -13.30 25.24
C ASP A 399 -13.76 -12.92 25.35
N SER A 400 -14.51 -13.02 24.25
CA SER A 400 -15.95 -12.74 24.19
C SER A 400 -16.73 -13.85 23.47
N PRO A 401 -18.08 -13.91 23.59
CA PRO A 401 -18.92 -14.81 22.81
C PRO A 401 -18.76 -14.64 21.29
N TYR A 402 -18.24 -13.49 20.86
CA TYR A 402 -18.02 -13.12 19.46
C TYR A 402 -16.60 -13.43 18.97
N ALA A 403 -15.76 -14.04 19.81
CA ALA A 403 -14.36 -14.33 19.49
C ALA A 403 -14.25 -15.14 18.20
N VAL A 404 -13.35 -14.69 17.32
CA VAL A 404 -13.00 -15.39 16.08
C VAL A 404 -11.52 -15.75 16.08
N GLN A 405 -11.18 -16.81 15.37
CA GLN A 405 -9.80 -17.24 15.11
C GLN A 405 -9.59 -17.36 13.61
N GLY A 406 -8.47 -16.80 13.13
CA GLY A 406 -8.09 -16.90 11.73
C GLY A 406 -7.46 -18.25 11.41
N ARG A 407 -7.89 -18.88 10.31
CA ARG A 407 -7.27 -20.12 9.80
C ARG A 407 -7.24 -20.14 8.28
N TRP A 408 -6.30 -20.88 7.73
CA TRP A 408 -6.28 -21.19 6.31
C TRP A 408 -7.37 -22.20 5.99
N VAL A 409 -8.28 -21.82 5.09
CA VAL A 409 -9.42 -22.65 4.69
C VAL A 409 -9.25 -23.06 3.23
N PRO A 410 -9.20 -24.38 2.93
CA PRO A 410 -9.22 -24.87 1.57
C PRO A 410 -10.61 -24.74 0.94
N LEU A 411 -10.67 -24.13 -0.23
CA LEU A 411 -11.90 -23.92 -0.99
C LEU A 411 -11.97 -24.81 -2.21
N ASP A 412 -13.15 -25.32 -2.49
CA ASP A 412 -13.50 -25.99 -3.74
C ASP A 412 -13.77 -24.99 -4.87
N GLN A 413 -14.08 -25.52 -6.05
CA GLN A 413 -14.42 -24.73 -7.25
C GLN A 413 -15.64 -23.81 -7.06
N ASP A 414 -16.56 -24.14 -6.15
CA ASP A 414 -17.75 -23.35 -5.83
C ASP A 414 -17.49 -22.33 -4.71
N GLY A 415 -16.27 -22.30 -4.17
CA GLY A 415 -15.89 -21.44 -3.04
C GLY A 415 -16.36 -21.95 -1.68
N LYS A 416 -16.70 -23.23 -1.56
CA LYS A 416 -17.07 -23.89 -0.30
C LYS A 416 -15.86 -24.55 0.34
N GLU A 417 -15.85 -24.61 1.67
CA GLU A 417 -14.81 -25.32 2.41
C GLU A 417 -14.82 -26.82 2.06
N THR A 418 -13.66 -27.36 1.67
CA THR A 418 -13.51 -28.78 1.34
C THR A 418 -12.29 -29.40 2.03
N ALA A 419 -12.50 -30.49 2.74
CA ALA A 419 -11.41 -31.31 3.27
C ALA A 419 -10.81 -32.25 2.21
N ASP A 420 -11.51 -32.46 1.09
CA ASP A 420 -11.09 -33.33 0.01
C ASP A 420 -9.94 -32.67 -0.79
N PRO A 421 -8.71 -33.24 -0.76
CA PRO A 421 -7.58 -32.69 -1.50
C PRO A 421 -7.81 -32.65 -3.01
N ALA A 422 -8.63 -33.56 -3.56
CA ALA A 422 -8.90 -33.63 -4.99
C ALA A 422 -9.81 -32.48 -5.49
N LYS A 423 -10.61 -31.89 -4.59
CA LYS A 423 -11.52 -30.78 -4.91
C LYS A 423 -10.94 -29.42 -4.55
N ARG A 424 -9.82 -29.38 -3.82
CA ARG A 424 -9.16 -28.15 -3.37
C ARG A 424 -8.63 -27.38 -4.58
N VAL A 425 -9.14 -26.16 -4.78
CA VAL A 425 -8.69 -25.24 -5.84
C VAL A 425 -7.75 -24.18 -5.29
N ARG A 426 -8.06 -23.61 -4.12
CA ARG A 426 -7.25 -22.57 -3.47
C ARG A 426 -7.37 -22.61 -1.96
N GLU A 427 -6.45 -21.94 -1.28
CA GLU A 427 -6.54 -21.68 0.16
C GLU A 427 -6.76 -20.19 0.38
N VAL A 428 -7.70 -19.85 1.28
CA VAL A 428 -8.00 -18.47 1.66
C VAL A 428 -7.96 -18.39 3.17
N TYR A 429 -7.37 -17.32 3.70
CA TYR A 429 -7.39 -17.05 5.13
C TYR A 429 -8.77 -16.52 5.53
N GLN A 430 -9.47 -17.21 6.43
CA GLN A 430 -10.80 -16.84 6.89
C GLN A 430 -10.89 -16.89 8.41
N TYR A 431 -11.68 -15.98 8.98
CA TYR A 431 -11.96 -15.96 10.41
C TYR A 431 -13.21 -16.78 10.72
N ALA A 432 -13.05 -17.80 11.56
CA ALA A 432 -14.14 -18.64 12.04
C ALA A 432 -14.42 -18.36 13.53
N PRO A 433 -15.65 -18.50 14.03
CA PRO A 433 -15.95 -18.39 15.45
C PRO A 433 -15.13 -19.39 16.27
N ALA A 434 -14.52 -18.93 17.38
CA ALA A 434 -13.78 -19.79 18.30
C ALA A 434 -14.69 -20.83 18.97
N ASN A 435 -15.92 -20.42 19.30
CA ASN A 435 -16.98 -21.33 19.73
C ASN A 435 -18.26 -21.06 18.90
N PRO A 436 -18.61 -21.95 17.95
CA PRO A 436 -19.74 -21.75 17.05
C PRO A 436 -21.10 -21.66 17.76
N GLU A 437 -21.29 -22.39 18.86
CA GLU A 437 -22.57 -22.43 19.58
C GLU A 437 -22.83 -21.11 20.30
N THR A 438 -21.84 -20.63 21.06
CA THR A 438 -21.95 -19.35 21.79
C THR A 438 -22.05 -18.18 20.82
N TYR A 439 -21.32 -18.22 19.71
CA TYR A 439 -21.37 -17.18 18.69
C TYR A 439 -22.75 -17.07 18.05
N LYS A 440 -23.36 -18.21 17.70
CA LYS A 440 -24.71 -18.24 17.12
C LYS A 440 -25.75 -17.74 18.11
N ALA A 441 -25.74 -18.25 19.35
CA ALA A 441 -26.65 -17.82 20.40
C ALA A 441 -26.58 -16.29 20.63
N ALA A 442 -25.37 -15.75 20.80
CA ALA A 442 -25.16 -14.31 21.00
C ALA A 442 -25.58 -13.47 19.77
N LYS A 443 -25.44 -14.00 18.55
CA LYS A 443 -25.85 -13.32 17.32
C LYS A 443 -27.36 -13.33 17.09
N GLU A 444 -28.09 -14.31 17.61
CA GLU A 444 -29.56 -14.34 17.55
C GLU A 444 -30.17 -13.22 18.39
N GLU A 445 -29.49 -12.78 19.45
CA GLU A 445 -29.87 -11.63 20.27
C GLU A 445 -29.63 -10.27 19.57
N PHE A 446 -29.06 -10.23 18.36
CA PHE A 446 -28.84 -8.97 17.63
C PHE A 446 -30.13 -8.38 17.09
N TRP A 447 -30.57 -7.32 17.75
CA TRP A 447 -31.57 -6.41 17.19
C TRP A 447 -30.97 -5.56 16.07
N ALA A 448 -31.83 -4.96 15.24
CA ALA A 448 -31.39 -4.16 14.09
C ALA A 448 -30.40 -3.06 14.48
N TYR A 449 -30.65 -2.34 15.59
CA TYR A 449 -29.78 -1.25 16.03
C TYR A 449 -28.37 -1.72 16.44
N ASN A 450 -28.19 -2.95 16.95
CA ASN A 450 -26.86 -3.51 17.24
C ASN A 450 -26.06 -3.70 15.95
N ARG A 451 -26.72 -4.16 14.87
CA ARG A 451 -26.09 -4.29 13.55
C ARG A 451 -25.68 -2.94 12.98
N TRP A 452 -26.53 -1.92 13.11
CA TRP A 452 -26.21 -0.56 12.70
C TRP A 452 -25.04 0.02 13.52
N GLY A 453 -25.04 -0.15 14.84
CA GLY A 453 -23.95 0.27 15.71
C GLY A 453 -22.62 -0.39 15.32
N ALA A 454 -22.62 -1.72 15.12
CA ALA A 454 -21.45 -2.44 14.65
C ALA A 454 -20.99 -1.98 13.26
N GLY A 455 -21.91 -1.63 12.36
CA GLY A 455 -21.60 -1.07 11.04
C GLY A 455 -20.92 0.31 11.13
N ILE A 456 -21.41 1.20 12.01
CA ILE A 456 -20.79 2.52 12.24
C ILE A 456 -19.38 2.35 12.82
N VAL A 457 -19.22 1.45 13.79
CA VAL A 457 -17.89 1.14 14.36
C VAL A 457 -16.96 0.58 13.29
N CYS A 458 -17.42 -0.36 12.47
CA CYS A 458 -16.67 -0.89 11.32
C CYS A 458 -16.22 0.23 10.36
N PHE A 459 -17.08 1.19 10.03
CA PHE A 459 -16.73 2.34 9.19
C PHE A 459 -15.55 3.14 9.77
N TRP A 460 -15.63 3.53 11.04
CA TRP A 460 -14.56 4.29 11.70
C TRP A 460 -13.26 3.48 11.84
N LEU A 461 -13.36 2.19 12.16
CA LEU A 461 -12.20 1.31 12.23
C LEU A 461 -11.55 1.13 10.87
N THR A 462 -12.34 1.01 9.81
CA THR A 462 -11.82 0.92 8.43
C THR A 462 -11.12 2.21 8.03
N LEU A 463 -11.63 3.37 8.43
CA LEU A 463 -10.98 4.66 8.17
C LEU A 463 -9.64 4.76 8.92
N ALA A 464 -9.61 4.41 10.22
CA ALA A 464 -8.38 4.37 11.00
C ALA A 464 -7.35 3.38 10.42
N PHE A 465 -7.83 2.22 9.99
CA PHE A 465 -7.02 1.19 9.33
C PHE A 465 -6.47 1.67 7.97
N LEU A 466 -7.28 2.35 7.16
CA LEU A 466 -6.83 2.93 5.88
C LEU A 466 -5.77 4.00 6.08
N MET A 467 -5.87 4.82 7.14
CA MET A 467 -4.83 5.80 7.49
C MET A 467 -3.52 5.11 7.88
N MET A 468 -3.59 4.01 8.63
CA MET A 468 -2.43 3.18 8.94
C MET A 468 -1.81 2.56 7.68
N LEU A 469 -2.58 1.92 6.80
CA LEU A 469 -2.04 1.41 5.54
C LEU A 469 -1.50 2.54 4.65
N GLY A 470 -2.15 3.71 4.70
CA GLY A 470 -1.71 4.93 4.05
C GLY A 470 -0.30 5.35 4.50
N PHE A 471 0.09 5.07 5.75
CA PHE A 471 1.45 5.30 6.21
C PHE A 471 2.48 4.46 5.44
N SER A 472 2.24 3.17 5.23
CA SER A 472 3.18 2.32 4.48
C SER A 472 3.38 2.81 3.04
N TYR A 473 2.31 3.23 2.38
CA TYR A 473 2.37 3.82 1.04
C TYR A 473 3.05 5.20 1.03
N SER A 474 2.72 6.08 1.99
CA SER A 474 3.36 7.39 2.16
C SER A 474 4.86 7.24 2.43
N PHE A 475 5.24 6.27 3.25
CA PHE A 475 6.63 5.93 3.55
C PHE A 475 7.35 5.38 2.32
N PHE A 476 6.73 4.50 1.53
CA PHE A 476 7.29 4.00 0.28
C PHE A 476 7.62 5.14 -0.68
N TRP A 477 6.66 6.03 -0.96
CA TRP A 477 6.86 7.14 -1.89
C TRP A 477 7.85 8.19 -1.36
N SER A 478 7.81 8.49 -0.05
CA SER A 478 8.80 9.38 0.58
C SER A 478 10.20 8.80 0.53
N SER A 479 10.33 7.48 0.75
CA SER A 479 11.60 6.76 0.62
C SER A 479 12.07 6.73 -0.82
N ALA A 480 11.19 6.49 -1.79
CA ALA A 480 11.54 6.57 -3.21
C ALA A 480 12.07 7.97 -3.58
N THR A 481 11.48 9.03 -3.03
CA THR A 481 11.96 10.42 -3.25
C THR A 481 13.34 10.64 -2.63
N MET A 482 13.57 10.17 -1.41
CA MET A 482 14.91 10.22 -0.80
C MET A 482 15.93 9.40 -1.59
N ILE A 483 15.55 8.20 -2.03
CA ILE A 483 16.39 7.34 -2.86
C ILE A 483 16.73 8.04 -4.17
N TYR A 484 15.76 8.68 -4.83
CA TYR A 484 16.01 9.50 -6.02
C TYR A 484 17.07 10.58 -5.74
N PHE A 485 16.93 11.34 -4.65
CA PHE A 485 17.94 12.33 -4.26
C PHE A 485 19.34 11.73 -4.05
N LEU A 486 19.42 10.57 -3.39
CA LEU A 486 20.68 9.85 -3.18
C LEU A 486 21.29 9.34 -4.49
N MET A 487 20.45 8.91 -5.44
CA MET A 487 20.89 8.43 -6.75
C MET A 487 21.39 9.57 -7.63
N ARG A 488 20.66 10.69 -7.75
CA ARG A 488 21.15 11.87 -8.50
C ARG A 488 22.40 12.48 -7.90
N LYS A 489 22.54 12.48 -6.56
CA LYS A 489 23.78 12.91 -5.91
C LYS A 489 24.96 11.99 -6.27
N LYS A 490 24.71 10.67 -6.39
CA LYS A 490 25.76 9.69 -6.68
C LYS A 490 26.15 9.67 -8.16
N VAL A 491 25.19 9.83 -9.05
CA VAL A 491 25.35 9.68 -10.50
C VAL A 491 25.60 11.02 -11.20
N ASP A 492 24.87 12.06 -10.83
CA ASP A 492 24.90 13.38 -11.48
C ASP A 492 25.59 14.46 -10.62
N GLU A 493 26.10 14.10 -9.43
CA GLU A 493 26.69 15.03 -8.44
C GLU A 493 25.77 16.18 -8.00
N ALA A 494 24.45 16.04 -8.22
CA ALA A 494 23.47 17.05 -7.88
C ALA A 494 23.20 17.16 -6.37
N GLU A 495 22.87 18.37 -5.92
CA GLU A 495 22.58 18.63 -4.51
C GLU A 495 21.18 18.14 -4.09
N LEU A 496 21.04 17.69 -2.85
CA LEU A 496 19.77 17.17 -2.32
C LEU A 496 18.70 18.26 -2.15
N GLU A 497 19.11 19.53 -2.11
CA GLU A 497 18.24 20.69 -1.89
C GLU A 497 17.72 21.28 -3.20
N GLU A 498 18.24 20.82 -4.34
CA GLU A 498 17.85 21.29 -5.66
C GLU A 498 16.53 20.62 -6.10
N VAL A 499 15.44 21.34 -5.86
CA VAL A 499 14.08 20.97 -6.26
C VAL A 499 13.47 22.16 -6.99
N TYR A 500 12.76 21.86 -8.08
CA TYR A 500 11.99 22.86 -8.83
C TYR A 500 10.93 23.50 -7.93
N GLU A 501 10.97 24.83 -7.84
CA GLU A 501 9.99 25.66 -7.15
C GLU A 501 9.05 26.26 -8.20
N ASP A 502 7.75 26.14 -7.96
CA ASP A 502 6.76 26.77 -8.83
C ASP A 502 6.89 28.29 -8.64
N GLU A 503 7.08 29.06 -9.73
CA GLU A 503 6.99 30.52 -9.65
C GLU A 503 5.56 30.87 -9.20
N GLU A 504 5.40 31.33 -7.95
CA GLU A 504 4.13 31.92 -7.55
C GLU A 504 3.87 33.09 -8.50
N PRO A 505 2.69 33.18 -9.17
CA PRO A 505 2.35 34.41 -9.85
C PRO A 505 2.37 35.48 -8.77
N ALA A 506 3.30 36.44 -8.92
CA ALA A 506 3.48 37.52 -7.96
C ALA A 506 2.09 38.04 -7.56
N PRO A 507 1.80 38.20 -6.26
CA PRO A 507 0.52 38.73 -5.84
C PRO A 507 0.27 39.98 -6.67
N PHE A 508 -0.88 40.06 -7.35
CA PHE A 508 -1.26 41.22 -8.13
C PHE A 508 -1.06 42.44 -7.22
N VAL A 509 0.05 43.16 -7.42
CA VAL A 509 0.21 44.48 -6.86
C VAL A 509 -0.83 45.28 -7.61
N GLU A 510 -1.97 45.54 -6.97
CA GLU A 510 -2.90 46.55 -7.47
C GLU A 510 -2.04 47.78 -7.76
N ALA A 511 -1.98 48.17 -9.04
CA ALA A 511 -1.27 49.37 -9.44
C ALA A 511 -1.72 50.50 -8.51
N PRO A 512 -0.81 51.27 -7.91
CA PRO A 512 -1.19 52.35 -7.01
C PRO A 512 -2.20 53.22 -7.74
N LYS A 513 -3.41 53.34 -7.17
CA LYS A 513 -4.48 54.18 -7.72
C LYS A 513 -3.86 55.53 -8.06
N SER A 514 -3.82 55.84 -9.35
CA SER A 514 -3.33 57.11 -9.86
C SER A 514 -4.04 58.23 -9.10
N ALA A 515 -3.24 59.14 -8.53
CA ALA A 515 -3.78 60.32 -7.87
C ALA A 515 -4.68 61.11 -8.84
N PRO A 516 -5.73 61.80 -8.36
CA PRO A 516 -6.61 62.58 -9.22
C PRO A 516 -5.81 63.63 -10.00
N ALA A 517 -6.04 63.71 -11.31
CA ALA A 517 -5.37 64.65 -12.19
C ALA A 517 -5.58 66.11 -11.72
N PRO A 518 -4.56 66.99 -11.81
CA PRO A 518 -4.73 68.41 -11.57
C PRO A 518 -5.61 69.04 -12.66
N GLY A 519 -6.55 69.90 -12.27
CA GLY A 519 -7.40 70.67 -13.18
C GLY A 519 -6.61 71.63 -14.08
N PRO A 520 -7.22 72.10 -15.19
CA PRO A 520 -6.51 72.83 -16.24
C PRO A 520 -6.09 74.24 -15.78
N ALA A 521 -4.84 74.60 -16.10
CA ALA A 521 -4.29 75.94 -15.88
C ALA A 521 -4.63 76.89 -17.04
N PRO A 522 -4.86 78.20 -16.79
CA PRO A 522 -4.95 79.20 -17.84
C PRO A 522 -3.56 79.62 -18.36
N ALA A 523 -3.49 79.89 -19.66
CA ALA A 523 -2.33 80.42 -20.36
C ALA A 523 -2.11 81.91 -20.04
N ASP A 524 -0.86 82.29 -19.80
CA ASP A 524 -0.13 83.31 -20.58
C ASP A 524 1.30 83.49 -20.04
N VAL A 525 2.25 83.58 -20.98
CA VAL A 525 3.71 83.71 -20.78
C VAL A 525 4.08 85.21 -20.85
N PRO A 526 5.24 85.65 -20.32
CA PRO A 526 6.43 85.65 -21.19
C PRO A 526 7.77 85.31 -20.49
N VAL A 527 8.67 84.81 -21.32
CA VAL A 527 10.03 84.34 -21.08
C VAL A 527 11.03 85.49 -20.92
N THR A 528 12.05 85.33 -20.07
CA THR A 528 13.33 86.06 -20.17
C THR A 528 14.53 85.12 -20.08
N LEU A 529 15.46 85.31 -21.04
CA LEU A 529 16.73 84.60 -21.29
C LEU A 529 17.81 84.88 -20.23
N GLY A 530 18.68 83.90 -19.97
CA GLY A 530 20.01 84.11 -19.37
C GLY A 530 20.72 82.81 -18.99
N GLY A 531 21.86 82.52 -19.63
CA GLY A 531 22.65 81.28 -19.48
C GLY A 531 23.63 81.24 -18.29
N PRO A 532 24.74 80.48 -18.38
CA PRO A 532 24.97 79.27 -17.57
C PRO A 532 26.15 79.42 -16.59
N LEU A 533 26.29 78.56 -15.57
CA LEU A 533 27.57 78.37 -14.86
C LEU A 533 27.68 77.02 -14.10
N ASN A 534 28.92 76.51 -14.18
CA ASN A 534 29.55 75.30 -13.65
C ASN A 534 29.25 74.87 -12.19
N LYS A 535 29.31 73.52 -12.00
CA LYS A 535 29.80 72.67 -10.87
C LYS A 535 30.39 73.34 -9.61
N PRO A 536 30.57 72.61 -8.47
CA PRO A 536 29.93 71.39 -7.93
C PRO A 536 29.53 71.53 -6.43
N ALA A 537 28.65 70.67 -5.90
CA ALA A 537 28.36 70.62 -4.46
C ALA A 537 28.72 69.25 -3.85
N ALA A 538 29.53 69.28 -2.80
CA ALA A 538 29.80 68.18 -1.87
C ALA A 538 28.76 68.18 -0.72
N PRO A 539 28.90 67.30 0.28
CA PRO A 539 28.11 66.09 0.51
C PRO A 539 26.84 66.31 1.37
N ALA A 540 25.82 65.51 1.13
CA ALA A 540 24.65 65.39 2.00
C ALA A 540 24.96 64.52 3.25
N PRO A 541 24.34 64.79 4.41
CA PRO A 541 24.70 64.18 5.68
C PRO A 541 24.26 62.71 5.81
N ALA A 542 24.96 61.97 6.69
CA ALA A 542 24.72 60.56 6.97
C ALA A 542 23.27 60.26 7.43
N PRO A 543 22.70 59.11 7.05
CA PRO A 543 21.39 58.69 7.53
C PRO A 543 21.42 58.35 9.02
N ALA A 544 20.42 58.86 9.75
CA ALA A 544 20.18 58.54 11.16
C ALA A 544 19.83 57.05 11.33
N ASN A 545 20.34 56.44 12.40
CA ASN A 545 20.03 55.07 12.80
C ASN A 545 18.51 54.86 12.96
N PRO A 546 17.95 53.71 12.54
CA PRO A 546 16.55 53.40 12.79
C PRO A 546 16.28 53.23 14.29
N VAL A 547 15.29 53.98 14.78
CA VAL A 547 14.73 53.89 16.13
C VAL A 547 14.07 52.52 16.31
N ALA A 548 14.38 51.84 17.42
CA ALA A 548 13.75 50.57 17.80
C ALA A 548 12.25 50.78 18.13
N PRO A 549 11.36 49.82 17.80
CA PRO A 549 9.94 49.95 18.09
C PRO A 549 9.67 49.96 19.61
N GLU A 550 8.79 50.86 20.04
CA GLU A 550 8.29 50.95 21.42
C GLU A 550 7.64 49.62 21.84
N THR A 551 8.02 49.14 23.02
CA THR A 551 7.41 47.96 23.65
C THR A 551 6.08 48.37 24.31
N LEU A 552 4.99 47.71 23.93
CA LEU A 552 3.72 47.80 24.64
C LEU A 552 3.89 47.22 26.06
N PRO A 553 3.32 47.84 27.12
CA PRO A 553 3.36 47.26 28.45
C PRO A 553 2.55 45.95 28.51
N TYR A 554 3.22 44.87 28.88
CA TYR A 554 2.62 43.57 29.18
C TYR A 554 1.77 43.67 30.45
N ASN A 555 0.46 43.42 30.34
CA ASN A 555 -0.44 43.32 31.47
C ASN A 555 -0.66 41.83 31.78
N PRO A 556 -0.22 41.30 32.94
CA PRO A 556 -0.39 39.90 33.26
C PRO A 556 -1.88 39.55 33.48
N PRO A 557 -2.34 38.35 33.09
CA PRO A 557 -3.71 37.94 33.37
C PRO A 557 -3.95 37.79 34.88
N ALA A 558 -5.16 38.17 35.32
CA ALA A 558 -5.60 38.05 36.70
C ALA A 558 -5.54 36.59 37.19
N VAL A 559 -4.95 36.40 38.37
CA VAL A 559 -4.94 35.11 39.09
C VAL A 559 -6.36 34.82 39.55
N VAL A 560 -7.03 33.87 38.89
CA VAL A 560 -8.29 33.30 39.38
C VAL A 560 -7.94 32.23 40.41
N SER A 561 -8.29 32.45 41.67
CA SER A 561 -8.16 31.44 42.72
C SER A 561 -9.07 30.23 42.43
N PRO A 562 -8.63 29.00 42.74
CA PRO A 562 -9.48 27.82 42.54
C PRO A 562 -10.69 27.84 43.50
N PRO A 563 -11.84 27.27 43.10
CA PRO A 563 -13.00 27.16 43.98
C PRO A 563 -12.71 26.21 45.17
N PRO A 564 -13.37 26.40 46.32
CA PRO A 564 -13.13 25.59 47.51
C PRO A 564 -13.57 24.14 47.31
N ALA A 565 -12.81 23.22 47.91
CA ALA A 565 -13.06 21.78 47.86
C ALA A 565 -14.46 21.40 48.40
N PRO A 566 -15.10 20.35 47.85
CA PRO A 566 -16.36 19.83 48.40
C PRO A 566 -16.15 19.29 49.82
N LYS A 567 -17.09 19.58 50.73
CA LYS A 567 -17.14 18.98 52.07
C LYS A 567 -17.31 17.46 51.94
N ILE A 568 -16.43 16.72 52.60
CA ILE A 568 -16.56 15.27 52.81
C ILE A 568 -17.71 15.06 53.80
N GLU A 569 -18.81 14.46 53.35
CA GLU A 569 -19.80 13.85 54.24
C GLU A 569 -19.24 12.52 54.76
N GLU A 570 -19.31 12.32 56.07
CA GLU A 570 -18.93 11.05 56.71
C GLU A 570 -19.78 9.88 56.18
N PRO A 571 -19.20 8.67 56.00
CA PRO A 571 -19.95 7.54 55.53
C PRO A 571 -20.94 7.04 56.59
N LYS A 572 -22.21 6.88 56.20
CA LYS A 572 -23.22 6.14 56.99
C LYS A 572 -22.70 4.73 57.33
N PRO A 573 -22.95 4.22 58.55
CA PRO A 573 -22.50 2.89 58.95
C PRO A 573 -23.17 1.80 58.11
N ALA A 574 -22.38 0.80 57.70
CA ALA A 574 -22.82 -0.33 56.90
C ALA A 574 -23.89 -1.18 57.62
N PRO A 575 -24.84 -1.81 56.89
CA PRO A 575 -25.74 -2.80 57.47
C PRO A 575 -24.96 -4.04 57.92
N LYS A 576 -25.34 -4.61 59.07
CA LYS A 576 -24.81 -5.88 59.59
C LYS A 576 -24.96 -7.00 58.56
N ILE A 577 -23.86 -7.71 58.30
CA ILE A 577 -23.82 -8.97 57.56
C ILE A 577 -24.40 -10.05 58.48
N GLU A 578 -25.50 -10.70 58.07
CA GLU A 578 -25.95 -11.96 58.66
C GLU A 578 -25.01 -13.09 58.21
N GLU A 579 -24.52 -13.89 59.16
CA GLU A 579 -23.68 -15.06 58.89
C GLU A 579 -24.41 -16.10 58.01
N PRO A 580 -23.76 -16.69 56.99
CA PRO A 580 -24.33 -17.81 56.26
C PRO A 580 -24.26 -19.10 57.10
N LYS A 581 -25.39 -19.82 57.17
CA LYS A 581 -25.47 -21.20 57.70
C LYS A 581 -24.43 -22.12 57.03
N PRO A 582 -23.80 -23.06 57.77
CA PRO A 582 -22.84 -23.98 57.20
C PRO A 582 -23.51 -25.00 56.27
N ALA A 583 -22.90 -25.22 55.10
CA ALA A 583 -23.29 -26.21 54.11
C ALA A 583 -22.92 -27.65 54.56
N PRO A 584 -23.66 -28.69 54.11
CA PRO A 584 -23.42 -30.07 54.50
C PRO A 584 -22.17 -30.66 53.81
N LYS A 585 -21.42 -31.49 54.56
CA LYS A 585 -20.23 -32.23 54.12
C LYS A 585 -20.54 -33.15 52.91
N ILE A 586 -19.73 -33.05 51.87
CA ILE A 586 -19.65 -34.02 50.77
C ILE A 586 -18.43 -34.92 51.01
N GLU A 587 -18.64 -36.23 50.95
CA GLU A 587 -17.67 -37.32 51.10
C GLU A 587 -16.54 -37.28 50.04
N GLU A 588 -15.33 -37.65 50.47
CA GLU A 588 -14.13 -37.82 49.65
C GLU A 588 -14.30 -38.89 48.56
N ALA A 589 -14.01 -38.53 47.30
CA ALA A 589 -13.81 -39.47 46.21
C ALA A 589 -12.30 -39.59 45.88
N LYS A 590 -11.81 -40.83 45.84
CA LYS A 590 -10.43 -41.25 45.53
C LYS A 590 -9.93 -40.77 44.14
N PRO A 591 -8.60 -40.56 43.97
CA PRO A 591 -8.02 -40.18 42.68
C PRO A 591 -7.92 -41.37 41.71
N ALA A 592 -8.18 -41.11 40.42
CA ALA A 592 -8.01 -42.03 39.28
C ALA A 592 -6.68 -41.73 38.54
N PRO A 593 -6.14 -42.68 37.73
CA PRO A 593 -4.70 -42.82 37.50
C PRO A 593 -4.13 -41.97 36.34
N THR A 594 -2.82 -41.72 36.46
CA THR A 594 -1.92 -41.04 35.52
C THR A 594 -1.91 -41.69 34.13
N ILE A 595 -2.04 -40.87 33.08
CA ILE A 595 -1.89 -41.28 31.68
C ILE A 595 -0.42 -41.12 31.27
N GLU A 596 0.19 -42.20 30.80
CA GLU A 596 1.56 -42.29 30.28
C GLU A 596 1.74 -41.59 28.92
N GLU A 597 2.95 -41.08 28.72
CA GLU A 597 3.50 -40.44 27.52
C GLU A 597 3.56 -41.41 26.31
N PRO A 598 3.30 -40.98 25.05
CA PRO A 598 3.42 -41.86 23.89
C PRO A 598 4.89 -42.09 23.49
N LYS A 599 5.29 -43.37 23.52
CA LYS A 599 6.58 -43.92 23.10
C LYS A 599 6.85 -43.68 21.61
N LYS A 600 8.06 -43.20 21.28
CA LYS A 600 8.66 -43.17 19.92
C LYS A 600 8.65 -44.58 19.29
N PRO A 601 8.32 -44.75 18.00
CA PRO A 601 8.51 -46.03 17.32
C PRO A 601 9.98 -46.27 17.00
N ALA A 602 10.44 -47.48 17.32
CA ALA A 602 11.77 -48.00 17.06
C ALA A 602 11.95 -48.33 15.56
N THR A 603 13.14 -48.04 15.06
CA THR A 603 13.71 -48.52 13.81
C THR A 603 13.98 -50.02 13.89
N ASP A 604 13.42 -50.80 12.98
CA ASP A 604 13.88 -52.17 12.69
C ASP A 604 14.32 -52.25 11.23
N ASP A 605 15.65 -52.36 11.07
CA ASP A 605 16.34 -52.91 9.92
C ASP A 605 16.10 -54.44 9.88
N ASN A 606 15.50 -54.96 8.81
CA ASN A 606 16.03 -56.07 7.99
C ASN A 606 15.02 -56.70 7.01
N THR A 607 15.28 -56.44 5.70
CA THR A 607 15.41 -57.38 4.53
C THR A 607 14.28 -58.38 4.14
N PRO A 608 14.27 -58.98 2.91
CA PRO A 608 15.02 -58.72 1.65
C PRO A 608 14.20 -58.76 0.33
N LEU A 609 14.89 -58.37 -0.76
CA LEU A 609 14.83 -58.80 -2.19
C LEU A 609 13.57 -59.52 -2.73
N GLY A 610 13.02 -58.96 -3.82
CA GLY A 610 12.09 -59.58 -4.76
C GLY A 610 11.75 -58.64 -5.90
#